data_AF-A0A1Y2TZS7-F1
#
_entry.id   AF-A0A1Y2TZS7-F1
#
_cell.length_a   1.000
_cell.length_b   1.000
_cell.length_c   1.000
_cell.angle_alpha   90.00
_cell.angle_beta   90.00
_cell.angle_gamma   90.00
#
_symmetry.space_group_name_H-M   'P 1'
#
loop_
_entity.id
_entity.type
_entity.pdbx_description
1 polymer ?
#
loop_
_entity_poly.entity_id
_entity_poly.type
_entity_poly.pdbx_seq_one_letter_code
_entity_poly.pdbx_strand_id
1 'polypeptide(L)' 'MDSESVKAEVVKQVRTQYAMDNAKQLIEKINEHCFDKCVPKPGASLSNSEQTCFTQCIEKYMSAWNQVSTTYISRLQREQ' A
#
# COMPACT_ATOMS: atom_id res chain seq x y z
N MET A 1 2.10 36.91 -10.26
CA MET A 1 2.30 35.53 -9.77
C MET A 1 3.79 35.35 -9.56
N ASP A 2 4.20 35.30 -8.30
CA ASP A 2 5.56 35.05 -7.85
C ASP A 2 5.97 33.60 -8.14
N SER A 3 7.22 33.40 -8.58
CA SER A 3 7.75 32.08 -8.93
C SER A 3 7.78 31.11 -7.73
N GLU A 4 7.85 31.63 -6.51
CA GLU A 4 7.88 30.84 -5.28
C GLU A 4 6.54 30.18 -4.96
N SER A 5 5.41 30.90 -5.10
CA SER A 5 4.07 30.29 -4.95
C SER A 5 3.80 29.19 -5.97
N VAL A 6 4.25 29.37 -7.21
CA VAL A 6 4.13 28.34 -8.27
C VAL A 6 4.94 27.10 -7.91
N LYS A 7 6.18 27.24 -7.42
CA LYS A 7 6.99 26.10 -6.97
C LYS A 7 6.34 25.36 -5.79
N ALA A 8 5.80 26.10 -4.81
CA ALA A 8 5.15 25.51 -3.65
C ALA A 8 3.92 24.67 -4.04
N GLU A 9 3.08 25.19 -4.94
CA GLU A 9 1.89 24.45 -5.40
C GLU A 9 2.27 23.22 -6.24
N VAL A 10 3.29 23.32 -7.11
CA VAL A 10 3.78 22.17 -7.87
C VAL A 10 4.35 21.10 -6.94
N VAL A 11 5.16 21.45 -5.94
CA VAL A 11 5.70 20.48 -4.96
C VAL A 11 4.57 19.79 -4.19
N LYS A 12 3.55 20.54 -3.77
CA LYS A 12 2.38 20.00 -3.08
C LYS A 12 1.59 19.04 -3.97
N GLN A 13 1.39 19.38 -5.23
CA GLN A 13 0.73 18.51 -6.20
C GLN A 13 1.52 17.21 -6.40
N VAL A 14 2.84 17.31 -6.60
CA VAL A 14 3.72 16.13 -6.77
C VAL A 14 3.67 15.23 -5.53
N ARG A 15 3.74 15.79 -4.32
CA ARG A 15 3.63 15.01 -3.07
C ARG A 15 2.30 14.27 -2.97
N THR A 16 1.22 14.91 -3.37
CA THR A 16 -0.13 14.33 -3.33
C THR A 16 -0.23 13.16 -4.31
N GLN A 17 0.26 13.34 -5.54
CA GLN A 17 0.31 12.27 -6.54
C GLN A 17 1.17 11.10 -6.07
N TYR A 18 2.35 11.37 -5.53
CA TYR A 18 3.25 10.35 -5.00
C TYR A 18 2.59 9.52 -3.88
N ALA A 19 1.90 10.17 -2.94
CA ALA A 19 1.17 9.46 -1.88
C ALA A 19 0.07 8.55 -2.44
N MET A 20 -0.68 9.03 -3.44
CA MET A 20 -1.73 8.26 -4.10
C MET A 20 -1.16 7.05 -4.85
N ASP A 21 -0.05 7.22 -5.57
CA ASP A 21 0.54 6.13 -6.35
C ASP A 21 1.18 5.07 -5.45
N ASN A 22 1.82 5.46 -4.35
CA ASN A 22 2.29 4.51 -3.35
C ASN A 22 1.15 3.70 -2.72
N ALA A 23 0.02 4.35 -2.42
CA ALA A 23 -1.15 3.65 -1.88
C ALA A 23 -1.72 2.65 -2.89
N LYS A 24 -1.79 3.00 -4.17
CA LYS A 24 -2.21 2.07 -5.24
C LYS A 24 -1.27 0.87 -5.33
N GLN A 25 0.04 1.09 -5.35
CA GLN A 25 1.03 0.02 -5.42
C GLN A 25 0.91 -0.93 -4.22
N LEU A 26 0.66 -0.39 -3.02
CA LEU A 26 0.42 -1.22 -1.84
C LEU A 26 -0.82 -2.11 -2.02
N ILE A 27 -1.93 -1.54 -2.50
CA ILE A 27 -3.17 -2.29 -2.76
C ILE A 27 -2.97 -3.36 -3.83
N GLU A 28 -2.28 -3.04 -4.93
CA GLU A 28 -1.95 -4.00 -5.99
C GLU A 28 -1.15 -5.18 -5.43
N LYS A 29 -0.12 -4.92 -4.61
CA LYS A 29 0.70 -5.98 -4.00
C LYS A 29 -0.08 -6.83 -3.02
N ILE A 30 -0.96 -6.23 -2.23
CA ILE A 30 -1.85 -6.95 -1.32
C ILE A 30 -2.79 -7.86 -2.13
N ASN A 31 -3.39 -7.34 -3.19
CA ASN A 31 -4.30 -8.09 -4.04
C ASN A 31 -3.59 -9.29 -4.69
N GLU A 32 -2.42 -9.07 -5.30
CA GLU A 32 -1.60 -10.14 -5.88
C GLU A 32 -1.28 -11.23 -4.84
N HIS A 33 -0.77 -10.82 -3.67
CA HIS A 33 -0.35 -11.75 -2.62
C HIS A 33 -1.52 -12.54 -2.04
N CYS A 34 -2.60 -11.86 -1.67
CA CYS A 34 -3.75 -12.49 -1.05
C CYS A 34 -4.56 -13.33 -2.02
N PHE A 35 -4.60 -12.96 -3.31
CA PHE A 35 -5.23 -13.79 -4.32
C PHE A 35 -4.47 -15.12 -4.51
N ASP A 36 -3.14 -15.07 -4.69
CA ASP A 36 -2.28 -16.26 -4.80
C ASP A 36 -2.43 -17.20 -3.59
N LYS A 37 -2.54 -16.64 -2.39
CA LYS A 37 -2.61 -17.42 -1.15
C LYS A 37 -3.99 -17.95 -0.82
N CYS A 38 -5.05 -17.22 -1.15
CA CYS A 38 -6.40 -17.53 -0.69
C CYS A 38 -7.35 -18.06 -1.76
N VAL A 39 -7.01 -18.00 -3.06
CA VAL A 39 -7.90 -18.39 -4.16
C VAL A 39 -7.31 -19.58 -4.95
N PRO A 40 -7.38 -20.81 -4.41
CA PRO A 40 -6.77 -21.99 -5.04
C PRO A 40 -7.52 -22.44 -6.31
N LYS A 41 -8.78 -22.06 -6.47
CA LYS A 41 -9.61 -22.41 -7.64
C LYS A 41 -10.35 -21.15 -8.12
N PRO A 42 -9.72 -20.34 -8.98
CA PRO A 42 -10.34 -19.13 -9.51
C PRO A 42 -11.68 -19.42 -10.20
N GLY A 43 -12.69 -18.61 -9.90
CA GLY A 43 -14.02 -18.70 -10.47
C GLY A 43 -14.65 -17.31 -10.64
N ALA A 44 -15.91 -17.26 -11.07
CA ALA A 44 -16.63 -16.01 -11.27
C ALA A 44 -16.94 -15.26 -9.95
N SER A 45 -16.83 -15.94 -8.81
CA SER A 45 -17.03 -15.39 -7.47
C SER A 45 -16.14 -16.10 -6.46
N LEU A 46 -15.84 -15.41 -5.35
CA LEU A 46 -15.16 -16.00 -4.20
C LEU A 46 -16.16 -16.78 -3.35
N SER A 47 -15.80 -18.01 -2.99
CA SER A 47 -16.51 -18.76 -1.95
C SER A 47 -16.39 -18.06 -0.58
N ASN A 48 -17.28 -18.40 0.36
CA ASN A 48 -17.24 -17.81 1.71
C ASN A 48 -15.89 -18.06 2.43
N SER A 49 -15.27 -19.21 2.20
CA SER A 49 -13.95 -19.53 2.73
C SER A 49 -12.84 -18.66 2.11
N GLU A 50 -12.89 -18.44 0.80
CA GLU A 50 -11.91 -17.59 0.11
C GLU A 50 -12.07 -16.13 0.53
N GLN A 51 -13.30 -15.62 0.67
CA GLN A 51 -13.56 -14.28 1.20
C GLN A 51 -13.00 -14.12 2.62
N THR A 52 -13.26 -15.10 3.50
CA THR A 52 -12.75 -15.07 4.88
C THR A 52 -11.22 -15.08 4.91
N CYS A 53 -10.59 -15.94 4.11
CA CYS A 53 -9.13 -15.98 3.98
C CYS A 53 -8.58 -14.65 3.48
N PHE A 54 -9.21 -14.08 2.44
CA PHE A 54 -8.75 -12.84 1.82
C PHE A 54 -8.80 -11.66 2.80
N THR A 55 -9.89 -11.52 3.57
CA THR A 55 -9.99 -10.51 4.63
C THR A 55 -8.88 -10.67 5.67
N GLN A 56 -8.67 -11.89 6.18
CA GLN A 56 -7.61 -12.16 7.15
C GLN A 56 -6.20 -11.92 6.57
N CYS A 57 -6.01 -12.22 5.29
CA CYS A 57 -4.75 -11.99 4.59
C CYS A 57 -4.43 -10.50 4.50
N ILE A 58 -5.40 -9.68 4.09
CA ILE A 58 -5.23 -8.22 4.02
C ILE A 58 -4.86 -7.65 5.39
N GLU A 59 -5.60 -8.02 6.44
CA GLU A 59 -5.35 -7.54 7.81
C GLU A 59 -3.92 -7.88 8.27
N LYS A 60 -3.49 -9.13 8.04
CA LYS A 60 -2.13 -9.58 8.38
C LYS A 60 -1.07 -8.87 7.57
N TYR A 61 -1.29 -8.71 6.26
CA TYR A 61 -0.34 -8.03 5.38
C TYR A 61 -0.16 -6.57 5.80
N MET A 62 -1.26 -5.85 6.04
CA MET A 62 -1.21 -4.45 6.48
C MET A 62 -0.53 -4.31 7.84
N SER A 63 -0.81 -5.20 8.79
CA SER A 63 -0.14 -5.23 10.09
C SER A 63 1.38 -5.41 9.93
N ALA A 64 1.79 -6.39 9.12
CA ALA A 64 3.21 -6.64 8.85
C ALA A 64 3.87 -5.47 8.13
N TRP A 65 3.21 -4.90 7.12
CA TRP A 65 3.70 -3.75 6.37
C TRP A 65 3.91 -2.54 7.28
N ASN A 66 2.94 -2.23 8.17
CA ASN A 66 3.07 -1.13 9.13
C ASN A 66 4.28 -1.31 10.06
N GLN A 67 4.47 -2.52 10.60
CA GLN A 67 5.60 -2.84 11.47
C GLN A 67 6.94 -2.68 10.75
N VAL A 68 7.06 -3.25 9.54
CA VAL A 68 8.28 -3.18 8.74
C VAL A 68 8.56 -1.75 8.30
N SER A 69 7.56 -1.03 7.79
CA SER A 69 7.66 0.35 7.33
C SER A 69 8.14 1.28 8.45
N THR A 70 7.51 1.21 9.62
CA THR A 70 7.92 2.01 10.79
C THR A 70 9.34 1.69 11.21
N THR A 71 9.68 0.40 11.32
CA THR A 71 11.04 -0.02 11.70
C THR A 71 12.09 0.45 10.71
N TYR A 72 11.79 0.36 9.41
CA TYR A 72 12.67 0.77 8.33
C TYR A 72 12.91 2.29 8.36
N ILE A 73 11.86 3.10 8.47
CA ILE A 73 11.98 4.56 8.56
C ILE A 73 12.78 4.96 9.81
N SER A 74 12.50 4.35 10.96
CA SER A 74 13.28 4.62 12.19
C SER A 74 14.75 4.24 12.06
N ARG A 75 15.10 3.22 11.27
CA ARG A 75 16.51 2.88 10.98
C ARG A 75 17.15 3.92 10.07
N LEU A 76 16.50 4.28 8.96
CA LEU A 76 16.99 5.29 8.01
C LEU A 76 17.30 6.62 8.69
N GLN A 77 16.44 7.08 9.60
CA GLN A 77 16.65 8.33 10.33
C GLN A 77 17.83 8.31 11.30
N ARG A 78 18.28 7.14 11.75
CA ARG A 78 19.45 6.99 12.63
C ARG A 78 20.77 6.84 11.87
N GLU A 79 20.68 6.40 10.62
CA GLU A 79 21.83 6.13 9.75
C GLU A 79 22.14 7.30 8.79
N GLN A 80 21.25 8.30 8.71
CA GLN A 80 21.52 9.63 8.14
C GLN A 80 22.23 10.54 9.14
#